data_AF-A0A6A6XCI1-F1
#
_entry.id   AF-A0A6A6XCI1-F1
#
_cell.length_a   1.000
_cell.length_b   1.000
_cell.length_c   1.000
_cell.angle_alpha   90.00
_cell.angle_beta   90.00
_cell.angle_gamma   90.00
#
_symmetry.space_group_name_H-M   'P 1'
#
loop_
_entity.id
_entity.type
_entity.pdbx_description
1 polymer ?
#
loop_
_entity_poly.entity_id
_entity_poly.type
_entity_poly.pdbx_seq_one_letter_code
_entity_poly.pdbx_strand_id
1 'polypeptide(L)'
;MSTTQSLCYAQAYRKKKAGEITEKEYFYHLFQHVSRTGIEHKGDERVHFNLEKVDPLGYSINCMIVNMMEPVDDPNPFEEVFDAYRNGTVSDIKTKLANLKPSYEPKVRKLLALLSLQERNAPVLKWLLDDGIETYEAGFEDEARRVQKGKDPETWKLLHESNFKTSVPWKQPKTRGSHPLA
;
A
#
# COMPACT_ATOMS: atom_id res chain seq x y z
N MET A 1 -23.04 -15.73 17.62
CA MET A 1 -21.97 -15.48 16.63
C MET A 1 -21.35 -14.15 16.98
N SER A 2 -20.10 -14.13 17.41
CA SER A 2 -19.41 -12.88 17.74
C SER A 2 -19.19 -12.11 16.45
N THR A 3 -19.88 -10.98 16.28
CA THR A 3 -19.58 -10.02 15.22
C THR A 3 -18.17 -9.50 15.47
N THR A 4 -17.19 -9.99 14.73
CA THR A 4 -15.83 -9.45 14.76
C THR A 4 -15.93 -8.01 14.27
N GLN A 5 -15.97 -7.07 15.21
CA GLN A 5 -16.06 -5.65 14.91
C GLN A 5 -14.83 -5.28 14.08
N SER A 6 -15.04 -4.79 12.86
CA SER A 6 -13.95 -4.29 12.03
C SER A 6 -13.19 -3.21 12.79
N LEU A 7 -11.87 -3.17 12.63
CA LEU A 7 -10.99 -2.22 13.31
C LEU A 7 -10.79 -1.00 12.43
N CYS A 8 -10.64 0.19 13.04
CA CYS A 8 -10.17 1.35 12.28
C CYS A 8 -8.70 1.18 11.86
N TYR A 9 -8.26 1.94 10.85
CA TYR A 9 -6.90 1.88 10.29
C TYR A 9 -5.79 1.81 11.37
N ALA A 10 -5.79 2.74 12.33
CA ALA A 10 -4.76 2.82 13.36
C ALA A 10 -4.80 1.62 14.34
N GLN A 11 -5.98 1.09 14.62
CA GLN A 11 -6.14 -0.09 15.47
C GLN A 11 -5.64 -1.35 14.75
N ALA A 12 -6.05 -1.53 13.48
CA ALA A 12 -5.59 -2.63 12.64
C ALA A 12 -4.05 -2.65 12.55
N TYR A 13 -3.43 -1.50 12.30
CA TYR A 13 -1.97 -1.40 12.26
C TYR A 13 -1.30 -1.79 13.59
N ARG A 14 -1.79 -1.25 14.72
CA ARG A 14 -1.24 -1.57 16.05
C ARG A 14 -1.35 -3.05 16.36
N LYS A 15 -2.50 -3.66 16.09
CA LYS A 15 -2.72 -5.09 16.31
C LYS A 15 -1.87 -5.96 15.40
N LYS A 16 -1.70 -5.59 14.12
CA LYS A 16 -0.78 -6.28 13.21
C LYS A 16 0.66 -6.21 13.74
N LYS A 17 1.10 -5.03 14.20
CA LYS A 17 2.44 -4.86 14.78
C LYS A 17 2.65 -5.63 16.08
N ALA A 18 1.62 -5.80 16.88
CA ALA A 18 1.64 -6.64 18.08
C ALA A 18 1.56 -8.15 17.78
N GLY A 19 1.34 -8.55 16.52
CA GLY A 19 1.15 -9.94 16.13
C GLY A 19 -0.22 -10.52 16.55
N GLU A 20 -1.17 -9.66 16.93
CA GLU A 20 -2.52 -10.07 17.35
C GLU A 20 -3.43 -10.39 16.16
N ILE A 21 -3.14 -9.81 15.00
CA ILE A 21 -3.81 -10.11 13.73
C ILE A 21 -2.77 -10.38 12.66
N THR A 22 -3.12 -11.27 11.74
CA THR A 22 -2.38 -11.54 10.52
C THR A 22 -2.44 -10.35 9.57
N GLU A 23 -1.58 -10.35 8.55
CA GLU A 23 -1.67 -9.32 7.53
C GLU A 23 -2.94 -9.43 6.68
N LYS A 24 -3.42 -10.66 6.42
CA LYS A 24 -4.69 -10.86 5.73
C LYS A 24 -5.83 -10.17 6.47
N GLU A 25 -5.90 -10.35 7.78
CA GLU A 25 -6.87 -9.66 8.64
C GLU A 25 -6.66 -8.14 8.66
N TYR A 26 -5.42 -7.67 8.59
CA TYR A 26 -5.14 -6.24 8.46
C TYR A 26 -5.72 -5.66 7.16
N PHE A 27 -5.50 -6.28 6.00
CA PHE A 27 -6.07 -5.79 4.75
C PHE A 27 -7.59 -5.89 4.72
N TYR A 28 -8.15 -6.97 5.27
CA TYR A 28 -9.59 -7.09 5.50
C TYR A 28 -10.10 -5.85 6.24
N HIS A 29 -9.56 -5.54 7.41
CA HIS A 29 -9.98 -4.38 8.20
C HIS A 29 -9.86 -3.06 7.42
N LEU A 30 -8.80 -2.86 6.63
CA LEU A 30 -8.64 -1.64 5.86
C LEU A 30 -9.66 -1.50 4.72
N PHE A 31 -9.93 -2.57 3.98
CA PHE A 31 -10.84 -2.52 2.83
C PHE A 31 -12.32 -2.59 3.23
N GLN A 32 -12.65 -3.02 4.45
CA GLN A 32 -14.01 -2.87 4.97
C GLN A 32 -14.49 -1.41 4.99
N HIS A 33 -13.57 -0.43 5.08
CA HIS A 33 -13.91 1.00 5.04
C HIS A 33 -14.38 1.51 3.66
N VAL A 34 -14.14 0.77 2.56
CA VAL A 34 -14.71 1.12 1.25
C VAL A 34 -16.08 0.48 1.02
N SER A 35 -16.50 -0.46 1.86
CA SER A 35 -17.79 -1.13 1.70
C SER A 35 -18.94 -0.20 2.09
N ARG A 36 -19.97 -0.11 1.23
CA ARG A 36 -21.21 0.64 1.47
C ARG A 36 -21.99 0.10 2.68
N THR A 37 -21.91 -1.20 2.92
CA THR A 37 -22.50 -1.88 4.08
C THR A 37 -21.46 -2.17 5.16
N GLY A 38 -20.25 -1.63 4.99
CA GLY A 38 -19.15 -1.74 5.93
C GLY A 38 -19.43 -0.98 7.22
N ILE A 39 -18.52 -1.17 8.18
CA ILE A 39 -18.60 -0.49 9.48
C ILE A 39 -17.99 0.91 9.32
N GLU A 40 -18.82 1.94 9.45
CA GLU A 40 -18.37 3.32 9.56
C GLU A 40 -17.78 3.59 10.95
N HIS A 41 -16.50 3.96 10.99
CA HIS A 41 -15.87 4.50 12.17
C HIS A 41 -15.89 6.03 12.12
N LYS A 42 -15.87 6.64 13.31
CA LYS A 42 -15.77 8.11 13.42
C LYS A 42 -14.48 8.60 12.76
N GLY A 43 -14.61 9.46 11.75
CA GLY A 43 -13.49 10.06 11.03
C GLY A 43 -13.13 9.37 9.72
N ASP A 44 -13.84 8.29 9.34
CA ASP A 44 -13.65 7.61 8.05
C ASP A 44 -13.94 8.53 6.86
N GLU A 45 -14.69 9.62 7.07
CA GLU A 45 -14.95 10.63 6.03
C GLU A 45 -13.74 11.53 5.74
N ARG A 46 -12.61 11.33 6.43
CA ARG A 46 -11.42 12.17 6.33
C ARG A 46 -10.14 11.36 6.27
N VAL A 47 -9.12 11.99 5.68
CA VAL A 47 -7.76 11.44 5.67
C VAL A 47 -7.14 11.50 7.07
N HIS A 48 -6.61 10.37 7.53
CA HIS A 48 -5.92 10.22 8.81
C HIS A 48 -4.41 10.50 8.65
N PHE A 49 -4.02 11.78 8.59
CA PHE A 49 -2.61 12.21 8.41
C PHE A 49 -1.62 11.68 9.44
N ASN A 50 -2.08 11.28 10.63
CA ASN A 50 -1.23 10.65 11.63
C ASN A 50 -0.70 9.26 11.19
N LEU A 51 -1.40 8.57 10.29
CA LEU A 51 -0.98 7.27 9.75
C LEU A 51 0.29 7.41 8.89
N GLU A 52 0.47 8.51 8.15
CA GLU A 52 1.58 8.67 7.20
C GLU A 52 2.97 8.38 7.81
N LYS A 53 3.15 8.68 9.10
CA LYS A 53 4.42 8.47 9.80
C LYS A 53 4.60 7.06 10.35
N VAL A 54 3.50 6.40 10.73
CA VAL A 54 3.53 5.10 11.44
C VAL A 54 3.24 3.95 10.50
N ASP A 55 2.30 4.13 9.58
CA ASP A 55 1.78 3.16 8.64
C ASP A 55 1.55 3.86 7.28
N PRO A 56 2.61 4.07 6.49
CA PRO A 56 2.49 4.78 5.22
C PRO A 56 1.58 4.04 4.22
N LEU A 57 1.53 2.71 4.27
CA LEU A 57 0.62 1.92 3.42
C LEU A 57 -0.83 2.11 3.84
N GLY A 58 -1.14 1.96 5.13
CA GLY A 58 -2.49 2.20 5.64
C GLY A 58 -2.96 3.63 5.39
N TYR A 59 -2.04 4.61 5.46
CA TYR A 59 -2.30 5.98 5.06
C TYR A 59 -2.68 6.10 3.57
N SER A 60 -1.88 5.52 2.65
CA SER A 60 -2.20 5.55 1.22
C SER A 60 -3.52 4.85 0.90
N ILE A 61 -3.84 3.72 1.57
CA ILE A 61 -5.14 3.05 1.43
C ILE A 61 -6.27 3.96 1.91
N ASN A 62 -6.12 4.61 3.07
CA ASN A 62 -7.11 5.57 3.56
C ASN A 62 -7.29 6.74 2.59
N CYS A 63 -6.22 7.33 2.06
CA CYS A 63 -6.30 8.38 1.03
C CYS A 63 -7.05 7.93 -0.22
N MET A 64 -6.77 6.72 -0.71
CA MET A 64 -7.44 6.14 -1.87
C MET A 64 -8.94 5.98 -1.60
N ILE A 65 -9.32 5.39 -0.47
CA ILE A 65 -10.71 5.13 -0.10
C ILE A 65 -11.47 6.44 0.07
N VAL A 66 -10.92 7.41 0.80
CA VAL A 66 -11.61 8.67 1.13
C VAL A 66 -11.75 9.59 -0.09
N ASN A 67 -10.69 9.73 -0.89
CA ASN A 67 -10.66 10.78 -1.93
C ASN A 67 -10.93 10.27 -3.34
N MET A 68 -10.83 8.96 -3.58
CA MET A 68 -10.68 8.44 -4.95
C MET A 68 -11.56 7.23 -5.26
N MET A 69 -12.42 6.79 -4.35
CA MET A 69 -13.27 5.63 -4.54
C MET A 69 -14.73 5.94 -4.22
N GLU A 70 -15.61 5.34 -5.01
CA GLU A 70 -17.01 5.23 -4.64
C GLU A 70 -17.17 4.00 -3.74
N PRO A 71 -18.07 4.06 -2.74
CA PRO A 71 -18.37 2.90 -1.91
C PRO A 71 -18.78 1.70 -2.77
N VAL A 72 -18.27 0.52 -2.43
CA VAL A 72 -18.52 -0.75 -3.14
C VAL A 72 -19.39 -1.67 -2.28
N ASP A 73 -20.13 -2.58 -2.88
CA ASP A 73 -20.88 -3.58 -2.10
C ASP A 73 -19.96 -4.68 -1.56
N ASP A 74 -18.98 -5.09 -2.37
CA ASP A 74 -18.02 -6.14 -2.03
C ASP A 74 -16.57 -5.61 -2.11
N PRO A 75 -15.85 -5.52 -0.99
CA PRO A 75 -14.43 -5.14 -0.97
C PRO A 75 -13.49 -6.32 -1.26
N ASN A 76 -13.96 -7.56 -1.31
CA ASN A 76 -13.12 -8.75 -1.48
C ASN A 76 -12.20 -8.70 -2.72
N PRO A 77 -12.59 -8.14 -3.88
CA PRO A 77 -11.67 -8.01 -5.01
C PRO A 77 -10.38 -7.25 -4.69
N PHE A 78 -10.41 -6.28 -3.77
CA PHE A 78 -9.19 -5.60 -3.31
C PHE A 78 -8.34 -6.54 -2.47
N GLU A 79 -8.94 -7.23 -1.51
CA GLU A 79 -8.26 -8.19 -0.63
C GLU A 79 -7.57 -9.30 -1.43
N GLU A 80 -8.22 -9.82 -2.47
CA GLU A 80 -7.65 -10.84 -3.36
C GLU A 80 -6.38 -10.39 -4.10
N VAL A 81 -6.25 -9.10 -4.43
CA VAL A 81 -5.02 -8.58 -5.04
C VAL A 81 -3.85 -8.66 -4.06
N PHE A 82 -4.08 -8.29 -2.79
CA PHE A 82 -3.03 -8.34 -1.76
C PHE A 82 -2.74 -9.77 -1.29
N ASP A 83 -3.73 -10.66 -1.30
CA ASP A 83 -3.52 -12.09 -1.07
C ASP A 83 -2.68 -12.72 -2.19
N ALA A 84 -2.96 -12.38 -3.47
CA ALA A 84 -2.15 -12.80 -4.61
C ALA A 84 -0.71 -12.24 -4.55
N TYR A 85 -0.53 -11.01 -4.05
CA TYR A 85 0.80 -10.43 -3.83
C TYR A 85 1.62 -11.26 -2.82
N ARG A 86 0.96 -11.86 -1.82
CA ARG A 86 1.63 -12.69 -0.81
C ARG A 86 1.88 -14.13 -1.22
N ASN A 87 0.87 -14.74 -1.82
CA ASN A 87 0.82 -16.19 -2.00
C ASN A 87 0.99 -16.62 -3.46
N GLY A 88 1.01 -15.68 -4.39
CA GLY A 88 1.02 -15.94 -5.83
C GLY A 88 2.25 -15.43 -6.54
N THR A 89 2.15 -15.45 -7.87
CA THR A 89 3.12 -14.93 -8.82
C THR A 89 2.71 -13.56 -9.34
N VAL A 90 3.61 -12.87 -10.06
CA VAL A 90 3.26 -11.63 -10.78
C VAL A 90 2.07 -11.84 -11.74
N SER A 91 1.94 -13.03 -12.34
CA SER A 91 0.80 -13.36 -13.20
C SER A 91 -0.52 -13.41 -12.43
N ASP A 92 -0.49 -13.93 -11.20
CA ASP A 92 -1.68 -13.99 -10.34
C ASP A 92 -2.10 -12.58 -9.91
N ILE A 93 -1.13 -11.73 -9.55
CA ILE A 93 -1.39 -10.31 -9.23
C ILE A 93 -2.05 -9.60 -10.41
N LYS A 94 -1.49 -9.74 -11.63
CA LYS A 94 -2.06 -9.17 -12.86
C LYS A 94 -3.49 -9.63 -13.10
N THR A 95 -3.75 -10.93 -12.91
CA THR A 95 -5.08 -11.52 -13.08
C THR A 95 -6.07 -10.92 -12.09
N LYS A 96 -5.69 -10.74 -10.82
CA LYS A 96 -6.55 -10.12 -9.81
C LYS A 96 -6.77 -8.62 -10.05
N LEU A 97 -5.74 -7.89 -10.48
CA LEU A 97 -5.87 -6.49 -10.87
C LEU A 97 -6.84 -6.30 -12.05
N ALA A 98 -6.81 -7.19 -13.04
CA ALA A 98 -7.71 -7.14 -14.19
C ALA A 98 -9.20 -7.34 -13.83
N ASN A 99 -9.49 -7.92 -12.67
CA ASN A 99 -10.85 -8.09 -12.16
C ASN A 99 -11.39 -6.84 -11.45
N LEU A 100 -10.53 -5.84 -11.16
CA LEU A 100 -10.96 -4.59 -10.58
C LEU A 100 -11.64 -3.69 -11.61
N LYS A 101 -12.45 -2.73 -11.14
CA LYS A 101 -12.95 -1.68 -12.02
C LYS A 101 -11.77 -0.92 -12.65
N PRO A 102 -11.83 -0.53 -13.94
CA PRO A 102 -10.75 0.20 -14.61
C PRO A 102 -10.31 1.49 -13.89
N SER A 103 -11.24 2.16 -13.19
CA SER A 103 -10.94 3.36 -12.41
C SER A 103 -10.20 3.09 -11.09
N TYR A 104 -10.15 1.83 -10.63
CA TYR A 104 -9.53 1.41 -9.37
C TYR A 104 -8.18 0.73 -9.58
N GLU A 105 -8.03 -0.02 -10.67
CA GLU A 105 -6.80 -0.77 -10.98
C GLU A 105 -5.54 0.09 -10.88
N PRO A 106 -5.44 1.29 -11.50
CA PRO A 106 -4.23 2.10 -11.43
C PRO A 106 -3.92 2.59 -10.01
N LYS A 107 -4.94 2.71 -9.14
CA LYS A 107 -4.77 3.15 -7.74
C LYS A 107 -4.21 2.01 -6.90
N VAL A 108 -4.77 0.81 -7.05
CA VAL A 108 -4.27 -0.38 -6.36
C VAL A 108 -2.85 -0.72 -6.82
N ARG A 109 -2.53 -0.51 -8.10
CA ARG A 109 -1.17 -0.64 -8.62
C ARG A 109 -0.16 0.25 -7.88
N LYS A 110 -0.52 1.50 -7.57
CA LYS A 110 0.33 2.41 -6.78
C LYS A 110 0.55 1.92 -5.35
N LEU A 111 -0.50 1.38 -4.73
CA LEU A 111 -0.40 0.77 -3.40
C LEU A 111 0.53 -0.44 -3.39
N LEU A 112 0.43 -1.31 -4.40
CA LEU A 112 1.34 -2.45 -4.57
C LEU A 112 2.78 -2.00 -4.78
N ALA A 113 3.01 -0.89 -5.50
CA ALA A 113 4.36 -0.36 -5.71
C ALA A 113 4.97 0.10 -4.37
N LEU A 114 4.19 0.81 -3.54
CA LEU A 114 4.61 1.22 -2.20
C LEU A 114 4.89 0.01 -1.30
N LEU A 115 3.98 -0.98 -1.29
CA LEU A 115 4.15 -2.20 -0.53
C LEU A 115 5.42 -2.96 -0.95
N SER A 116 5.60 -3.17 -2.25
CA SER A 116 6.77 -3.87 -2.81
C SER A 116 8.08 -3.15 -2.46
N LEU A 117 8.06 -1.81 -2.49
CA LEU A 117 9.18 -0.98 -2.09
C LEU A 117 9.48 -1.10 -0.59
N GLN A 118 8.46 -1.08 0.27
CA GLN A 118 8.64 -1.21 1.72
C GLN A 118 9.21 -2.58 2.12
N GLU A 119 8.87 -3.63 1.38
CA GLU A 119 9.20 -5.02 1.69
C GLU A 119 10.38 -5.58 0.90
N ARG A 120 10.94 -4.79 -0.01
CA ARG A 120 12.05 -5.22 -0.89
C ARG A 120 11.66 -6.38 -1.80
N ASN A 121 10.41 -6.40 -2.25
CA ASN A 121 9.95 -7.33 -3.26
C ASN A 121 10.37 -6.84 -4.65
N ALA A 122 11.65 -7.03 -4.96
CA ALA A 122 12.28 -6.58 -6.21
C ALA A 122 11.56 -7.08 -7.48
N PRO A 123 11.12 -8.35 -7.60
CA PRO A 123 10.41 -8.83 -8.79
C PRO A 123 9.10 -8.08 -9.06
N VAL A 124 8.26 -7.90 -8.03
CA VAL A 124 6.98 -7.19 -8.18
C VAL A 124 7.22 -5.71 -8.41
N LEU A 125 8.13 -5.08 -7.66
CA LEU A 125 8.48 -3.68 -7.84
C LEU A 125 8.98 -3.41 -9.25
N LYS A 126 9.91 -4.24 -9.77
CA LYS A 126 10.43 -4.09 -11.13
C LYS A 126 9.30 -4.11 -12.16
N TRP A 127 8.41 -5.10 -12.09
CA TRP A 127 7.29 -5.16 -13.02
C TRP A 127 6.42 -3.90 -12.93
N LEU A 128 6.07 -3.44 -11.73
CA LEU A 128 5.24 -2.25 -11.55
C LEU A 128 5.89 -0.97 -12.09
N LEU A 129 7.21 -0.85 -11.97
CA LEU A 129 7.97 0.27 -12.52
C LEU A 129 8.08 0.20 -14.06
N ASP A 130 8.25 -1.00 -14.62
CA ASP A 130 8.36 -1.22 -16.07
C ASP A 130 7.03 -1.01 -16.79
N ASP A 131 5.91 -1.43 -16.17
CA ASP A 131 4.55 -1.37 -16.73
C ASP A 131 3.94 0.05 -16.67
N GLY A 132 4.74 1.06 -16.29
CA GLY A 132 4.43 2.47 -16.48
C GLY A 132 3.34 3.01 -15.55
N ILE A 133 3.61 3.11 -14.24
CA ILE A 133 2.81 3.96 -13.36
C ILE A 133 3.09 5.43 -13.73
N GLU A 134 2.08 6.12 -14.25
CA GLU A 134 2.21 7.51 -14.74
C GLU A 134 2.62 8.50 -13.64
N THR A 135 2.09 8.31 -12.43
CA THR A 135 2.33 9.19 -11.28
C THR A 135 2.39 8.39 -9.98
N TYR A 136 3.41 8.67 -9.18
CA TYR A 136 3.57 8.08 -7.86
C TYR A 136 3.02 9.00 -6.78
N GLU A 137 2.49 8.42 -5.70
CA GLU A 137 2.07 9.20 -4.55
C GLU A 137 3.29 9.71 -3.76
N ALA A 138 3.11 10.82 -3.05
CA ALA A 138 4.17 11.42 -2.23
C ALA A 138 4.79 10.42 -1.25
N GLY A 139 3.99 9.48 -0.70
CA GLY A 139 4.48 8.41 0.18
C GLY A 139 5.47 7.47 -0.52
N PHE A 140 5.19 7.07 -1.77
CA PHE A 140 6.13 6.28 -2.57
C PHE A 140 7.41 7.05 -2.86
N GLU A 141 7.30 8.31 -3.31
CA GLU A 141 8.48 9.13 -3.59
C GLU A 141 9.34 9.34 -2.33
N ASP A 142 8.72 9.51 -1.17
CA ASP A 142 9.41 9.65 0.11
C ASP A 142 10.16 8.38 0.52
N GLU A 143 9.56 7.20 0.34
CA GLU A 143 10.25 5.93 0.61
C GLU A 143 11.32 5.62 -0.42
N ALA A 144 11.06 5.89 -1.71
CA ALA A 144 12.01 5.64 -2.78
C ALA A 144 13.29 6.44 -2.53
N ARG A 145 13.16 7.73 -2.20
CA ARG A 145 14.31 8.61 -1.88
C ARG A 145 15.13 8.18 -0.66
N ARG A 146 14.62 7.29 0.19
CA ARG A 146 15.35 6.76 1.35
C ARG A 146 16.15 5.50 1.02
N VAL A 147 15.88 4.86 -0.12
CA VAL A 147 16.66 3.71 -0.58
C VAL A 147 18.09 4.15 -0.85
N GLN A 148 19.04 3.49 -0.21
CA GLN A 148 20.47 3.81 -0.32
C GLN A 148 21.20 2.68 -1.03
N LYS A 149 22.03 3.02 -2.02
CA LYS A 149 22.85 2.06 -2.76
C LYS A 149 23.68 1.14 -1.87
N GLY A 150 24.23 1.66 -0.77
CA GLY A 150 25.06 0.89 0.16
C GLY A 150 24.28 -0.06 1.07
N LYS A 151 22.99 0.20 1.32
CA LYS A 151 22.14 -0.63 2.20
C LYS A 151 21.27 -1.61 1.41
N ASP A 152 20.81 -1.17 0.24
CA ASP A 152 19.92 -1.93 -0.63
C ASP A 152 20.27 -1.66 -2.11
N PRO A 153 21.34 -2.28 -2.62
CA PRO A 153 21.83 -2.02 -3.97
C PRO A 153 20.83 -2.47 -5.05
N GLU A 154 20.05 -3.52 -4.81
CA GLU A 154 19.09 -4.07 -5.78
C GLU A 154 17.92 -3.13 -5.98
N THR A 155 17.22 -2.74 -4.90
CA THR A 155 16.11 -1.79 -4.99
C THR A 155 16.59 -0.42 -5.48
N TRP A 156 17.78 0.01 -5.05
CA TRP A 156 18.37 1.27 -5.53
C TRP A 156 18.58 1.24 -7.05
N LYS A 157 19.15 0.13 -7.56
CA LYS A 157 19.39 -0.07 -8.99
C LYS A 157 18.06 -0.07 -9.76
N LEU A 158 17.05 -0.80 -9.29
CA LEU A 158 15.72 -0.82 -9.91
C LEU A 158 15.12 0.59 -10.05
N LEU A 159 15.15 1.38 -8.97
CA LEU A 159 14.59 2.73 -9.00
C LEU A 159 15.34 3.66 -9.97
N HIS A 160 16.65 3.49 -10.14
CA HIS A 160 17.47 4.33 -11.02
C HIS A 160 17.48 3.88 -12.49
N GLU A 161 17.31 2.59 -12.76
CA GLU A 161 17.30 2.04 -14.12
C GLU A 161 15.89 1.96 -14.73
N SER A 162 14.85 2.13 -13.92
CA SER A 162 13.47 2.18 -14.40
C SER A 162 13.08 3.57 -14.93
N ASN A 163 11.85 3.67 -15.44
CA ASN A 163 11.25 4.95 -15.84
C ASN A 163 10.78 5.82 -14.66
N PHE A 164 11.03 5.40 -13.41
CA PHE A 164 10.72 6.19 -12.23
C PHE A 164 11.49 7.52 -12.25
N LYS A 165 10.74 8.63 -12.22
CA LYS A 165 11.31 9.97 -12.10
C LYS A 165 10.80 10.61 -10.82
N THR A 166 11.73 11.07 -9.99
CA THR A 166 11.39 11.82 -8.79
C THR A 166 11.14 13.28 -9.15
N SER A 167 10.07 13.89 -8.64
CA SER A 167 9.84 15.33 -8.78
C SER A 167 10.86 16.22 -8.02
N VAL A 168 11.59 15.64 -7.05
CA VAL A 168 12.52 16.34 -6.14
C VAL A 168 13.84 15.55 -6.04
N PRO A 169 15.01 16.19 -5.89
CA PRO A 169 16.28 15.50 -5.71
C PRO A 169 16.25 14.42 -4.61
N TRP A 170 17.02 13.36 -4.83
CA TRP A 170 17.25 12.28 -3.87
C TRP A 170 17.79 12.87 -2.55
N LYS A 171 17.08 12.62 -1.44
CA LYS A 171 17.43 13.22 -0.13
C LYS A 171 18.69 12.56 0.44
N GLN A 172 19.56 13.37 1.04
CA GLN A 172 20.51 12.90 2.05
C GLN A 172 19.74 12.38 3.29
N PRO A 173 20.19 11.31 3.96
CA PRO A 173 19.39 10.59 4.94
C PRO A 173 18.98 11.45 6.15
N LYS A 174 17.68 11.41 6.51
CA LYS A 174 17.21 11.72 7.87
C LYS A 174 16.65 10.45 8.48
N THR A 175 17.18 10.05 9.62
CA THR A 175 16.76 8.87 10.39
C THR A 175 15.33 9.06 10.91
N ARG A 176 14.37 8.27 10.42
CA ARG A 176 13.15 7.97 11.18
C ARG A 176 13.44 6.70 11.97
N GLY A 177 13.43 6.79 13.30
CA GLY A 177 13.64 5.63 14.17
C GLY A 177 12.64 4.53 13.84
N SER A 178 13.12 3.27 13.77
CA SER A 178 12.36 2.02 13.54
C SER A 178 11.76 1.74 12.15
N HIS A 179 12.07 2.52 11.11
CA HIS A 179 11.61 2.20 9.74
C HIS A 179 12.53 1.13 9.08
N PRO A 180 12.02 0.18 8.26
CA PRO A 180 12.83 -0.80 7.52
C PRO A 180 13.87 -0.21 6.54
N LEU A 181 13.86 1.11 6.34
CA LEU A 181 14.79 1.87 5.48
C LEU A 181 15.78 2.72 6.29
N ALA A 182 15.68 2.70 7.63
CA ALA A 182 16.49 3.52 8.52
C ALA A 182 17.95 3.05 8.64
#